data_AF-A0A1C1CSM5-F1
#
_entry.id   AF-A0A1C1CSM5-F1
#
_cell.length_a   1.000
_cell.length_b   1.000
_cell.length_c   1.000
_cell.angle_alpha   90.00
_cell.angle_beta   90.00
_cell.angle_gamma   90.00
#
_symmetry.space_group_name_H-M   'P 1'
#
loop_
_entity.id
_entity.type
_entity.pdbx_description
1 polymer ?
#
loop_
_entity_poly.entity_id
_entity_poly.type
_entity_poly.pdbx_seq_one_letter_code
_entity_poly.pdbx_strand_id
1 'polypeptide(L)'
;MAPDTFAEKSAPQEQPHTATSEGQGSPDAKDRGHQSNVSHRRRVYLAVVVVLLVVLALALGLGLGLGLNHSSKSNSGNSPGAPLPSNPRIPSEDSQASLSVPPWRANVEDYTLDIASWDFNAPPTTREYNFTLSEIQLSPDGVFRTMIAINGRFPGPLIRANMGDRLIINVQNNLANGTAIHWHGLFQNGDGPVGPLIIHSPDEVKMQKYYDVDQVVLLLDWYHDYSQALLPDYLASGSENGEPVPDNGLIQGTNYFNCSTLDSDSGYVCVQNSTRAVLTVEHGKRYRYRLINAGAFATFQFSIDNHPLSVIEADGTATEPLLVHRVDIAVAQRYSVVINATQSSASNYWMRAQLNTFCFGDDNPVLDADARALITYTNSTEVPTDSVDWKDALDVECIGLNSSQLTPMFETEAPPATIMYALAANFQIGDYAIDRAYINGTSWVMSDIPTLNQAVAGLGAANSNFTTSGVSSAFSANQYVIDVPDVAIVDLLITNYDEGAHPFHLHGHSFWILATSPDQYFDWSTYPALNTTLSNVLKRDTIMIDAYGWALIRFVADNPGLWALHCHITWHMESGLLMQFQTRNDIMKTWTLPSDVLALCSA
;
A
#
# COMPACT_ATOMS: atom_id res chain seq x y z
N MET A 1 8.38 -22.94 -34.24
CA MET A 1 9.19 -21.83 -34.78
C MET A 1 9.53 -20.98 -33.58
N ALA A 2 10.80 -20.98 -33.15
CA ALA A 2 11.28 -20.14 -32.04
C ALA A 2 11.37 -18.67 -32.51
N PRO A 3 11.34 -17.74 -31.55
CA PRO A 3 12.50 -16.88 -31.41
C PRO A 3 12.97 -16.68 -29.96
N ASP A 4 14.27 -16.86 -29.81
CA ASP A 4 15.24 -16.02 -29.09
C ASP A 4 15.06 -15.68 -27.60
N THR A 5 15.76 -16.51 -26.81
CA THR A 5 16.26 -16.26 -25.45
C THR A 5 17.18 -15.03 -25.36
N PHE A 6 16.84 -14.06 -24.51
CA PHE A 6 17.82 -13.18 -23.88
C PHE A 6 18.24 -13.82 -22.54
N ALA A 7 19.42 -14.44 -22.54
CA ALA A 7 20.10 -14.86 -21.32
C ALA A 7 21.05 -13.74 -20.89
N GLU A 8 20.69 -13.00 -19.85
CA GLU A 8 21.64 -12.14 -19.14
C GLU A 8 22.34 -12.98 -18.07
N LYS A 9 23.67 -13.02 -18.17
CA LYS A 9 24.56 -13.74 -17.25
C LYS A 9 24.56 -13.02 -15.90
N SER A 10 23.95 -13.64 -14.89
CA SER A 10 24.28 -13.35 -13.50
C SER A 10 25.73 -13.78 -13.24
N ALA A 11 26.56 -12.81 -12.86
CA ALA A 11 27.92 -13.03 -12.40
C ALA A 11 27.92 -13.76 -11.04
N PRO A 12 28.81 -14.72 -10.80
CA PRO A 12 28.96 -15.31 -9.47
C PRO A 12 29.74 -14.33 -8.57
N GLN A 13 29.14 -13.91 -7.46
CA GLN A 13 29.88 -13.25 -6.37
C GLN A 13 30.64 -14.32 -5.57
N GLU A 14 31.95 -14.40 -5.80
CA GLU A 14 32.89 -15.06 -4.89
C GLU A 14 33.10 -14.21 -3.63
N GLN A 15 32.81 -14.78 -2.47
CA GLN A 15 33.34 -14.32 -1.18
C GLN A 15 34.80 -14.80 -1.02
N PRO A 16 35.75 -13.96 -0.56
CA PRO A 16 37.10 -14.43 -0.30
C PRO A 16 37.23 -14.96 1.14
N HIS A 17 37.34 -16.28 1.28
CA HIS A 17 37.91 -16.90 2.48
C HIS A 17 39.44 -16.98 2.37
N THR A 18 40.12 -16.37 3.32
CA THR A 18 41.57 -16.44 3.55
C THR A 18 42.02 -17.85 3.97
N ALA A 19 42.96 -18.45 3.23
CA ALA A 19 43.78 -19.56 3.70
C ALA A 19 45.22 -19.44 3.16
N THR A 20 46.17 -19.52 4.08
CA THR A 20 47.63 -19.54 3.91
C THR A 20 48.14 -20.90 3.41
N SER A 21 49.01 -20.94 2.37
CA SER A 21 50.24 -21.75 2.39
C SER A 21 51.15 -21.46 1.19
N GLU A 22 52.44 -21.44 1.46
CA GLU A 22 53.59 -21.18 0.59
C GLU A 22 53.79 -22.24 -0.51
N GLY A 23 54.38 -21.84 -1.64
CA GLY A 23 54.84 -22.75 -2.69
C GLY A 23 55.52 -22.02 -3.86
N GLN A 24 56.85 -22.13 -3.94
CA GLN A 24 57.78 -21.45 -4.84
C GLN A 24 57.70 -21.90 -6.31
N GLY A 25 58.04 -21.00 -7.26
CA GLY A 25 58.43 -21.35 -8.63
C GLY A 25 58.49 -20.16 -9.59
N SER A 26 59.70 -19.69 -9.92
CA SER A 26 60.01 -18.50 -10.75
C SER A 26 59.92 -18.76 -12.28
N PRO A 27 59.83 -17.71 -13.15
CA PRO A 27 59.40 -17.78 -14.54
C PRO A 27 60.54 -17.60 -15.58
N ASP A 28 60.26 -17.85 -16.87
CA ASP A 28 61.12 -17.41 -17.97
C ASP A 28 60.40 -17.07 -19.29
N ALA A 29 60.93 -16.01 -19.92
CA ALA A 29 61.01 -15.67 -21.36
C ALA A 29 59.78 -15.24 -22.21
N LYS A 30 59.66 -13.91 -22.37
CA LYS A 30 59.59 -13.08 -23.62
C LYS A 30 58.96 -13.67 -24.89
N ASP A 31 57.98 -12.95 -25.46
CA ASP A 31 58.08 -12.42 -26.84
C ASP A 31 57.20 -11.18 -27.09
N ARG A 32 57.62 -10.31 -28.02
CA ARG A 32 57.03 -9.00 -28.39
C ARG A 32 56.29 -9.06 -29.73
N GLY A 33 55.16 -8.36 -29.86
CA GLY A 33 54.58 -7.94 -31.16
C GLY A 33 53.16 -7.37 -31.00
N HIS A 34 52.96 -6.05 -30.98
CA HIS A 34 52.62 -5.16 -32.11
C HIS A 34 51.11 -5.00 -32.42
N GLN A 35 50.64 -3.75 -32.27
CA GLN A 35 49.66 -3.00 -33.09
C GLN A 35 48.11 -3.10 -32.90
N SER A 36 47.58 -1.97 -32.39
CA SER A 36 46.47 -1.12 -32.90
C SER A 36 45.06 -1.69 -33.16
N ASN A 37 44.02 -1.11 -32.51
CA ASN A 37 42.78 -0.58 -33.13
C ASN A 37 41.59 -0.27 -32.16
N VAL A 38 41.82 0.26 -30.95
CA VAL A 38 40.71 0.52 -30.00
C VAL A 38 40.08 1.93 -30.14
N SER A 39 40.74 2.89 -30.80
CA SER A 39 40.25 4.29 -30.84
C SER A 39 39.17 4.59 -31.89
N HIS A 40 38.88 3.67 -32.83
CA HIS A 40 37.92 3.96 -33.91
C HIS A 40 36.47 3.57 -33.58
N ARG A 41 36.22 2.58 -32.72
CA ARG A 41 34.86 2.13 -32.37
C ARG A 41 34.10 3.10 -31.45
N ARG A 42 34.79 3.82 -30.57
CA ARG A 42 34.14 4.76 -29.61
C ARG A 42 33.59 6.02 -30.28
N ARG A 43 34.23 6.50 -31.36
CA ARG A 43 33.75 7.67 -32.13
C ARG A 43 32.55 7.34 -33.02
N VAL A 44 32.43 6.10 -33.51
CA VAL A 44 31.28 5.67 -34.30
C VAL A 44 30.05 5.48 -33.41
N TYR A 45 30.21 4.92 -32.20
CA TYR A 45 29.09 4.78 -31.26
C TYR A 45 28.50 6.12 -30.82
N LEU A 46 29.33 7.12 -30.50
CA LEU A 46 28.81 8.45 -30.11
C LEU A 46 28.06 9.14 -31.26
N ALA A 47 28.51 8.99 -32.51
CA ALA A 47 27.85 9.58 -33.67
C ALA A 47 26.49 8.92 -33.96
N VAL A 48 26.36 7.60 -33.77
CA VAL A 48 25.09 6.88 -33.97
C VAL A 48 24.05 7.26 -32.91
N VAL A 49 24.47 7.45 -31.65
CA VAL A 49 23.55 7.89 -30.56
C VAL A 49 23.02 9.30 -30.81
N VAL A 50 23.86 10.24 -31.26
CA VAL A 50 23.40 11.61 -31.57
C VAL A 50 22.44 11.63 -32.76
N VAL A 51 22.66 10.80 -33.79
CA VAL A 51 21.73 10.72 -34.93
C VAL A 51 20.39 10.10 -34.52
N LEU A 52 20.37 9.07 -33.66
CA LEU A 52 19.12 8.49 -33.16
C LEU A 52 18.32 9.48 -32.29
N LEU A 53 18.98 10.29 -31.46
CA LEU A 53 18.29 11.32 -30.67
C LEU A 53 17.71 12.44 -31.53
N VAL A 54 18.37 12.83 -32.63
CA VAL A 54 17.83 13.82 -33.59
C VAL A 54 16.64 13.25 -34.37
N VAL A 55 16.66 11.96 -34.71
CA VAL A 55 15.53 11.29 -35.36
C VAL A 55 14.33 11.16 -34.41
N LEU A 56 14.54 10.87 -33.12
CA LEU A 56 13.46 10.84 -32.13
C LEU A 56 12.85 12.23 -31.89
N ALA A 57 13.68 13.27 -31.81
CA ALA A 57 13.19 14.65 -31.62
C ALA A 57 12.41 15.18 -32.85
N LEU A 58 12.74 14.73 -34.06
CA LEU A 58 11.98 15.05 -35.27
C LEU A 58 10.70 14.21 -35.41
N ALA A 59 10.67 12.99 -34.89
CA ALA A 59 9.47 12.17 -34.85
C ALA A 59 8.42 12.70 -33.86
N LEU A 60 8.85 13.28 -32.73
CA LEU A 60 7.97 13.93 -31.76
C LEU A 60 7.47 15.32 -32.22
N GLY A 61 8.05 15.90 -33.29
CA GLY A 61 7.68 17.21 -33.81
C GLY A 61 6.66 17.24 -34.96
N LEU A 62 6.22 16.08 -35.47
CA LEU A 62 5.38 15.98 -36.68
C LEU A 62 4.15 15.11 -36.43
N GLY A 63 3.25 15.60 -35.57
CA GLY A 63 1.95 14.99 -35.27
C GLY A 63 0.78 15.99 -35.35
N LEU A 64 0.81 16.91 -36.32
CA LEU A 64 -0.36 17.73 -36.70
C LEU A 64 -1.33 16.88 -37.52
N GLY A 65 -2.27 16.23 -36.84
CA GLY A 65 -3.39 15.48 -37.44
C GLY A 65 -4.62 16.37 -37.64
N LEU A 66 -4.90 16.73 -38.89
CA LEU A 66 -6.10 17.41 -39.35
C LEU A 66 -7.35 16.50 -39.22
N GLY A 67 -8.40 16.98 -38.54
CA GLY A 67 -9.73 16.36 -38.50
C GLY A 67 -10.82 17.39 -38.82
N LEU A 68 -11.64 17.09 -39.83
CA LEU A 68 -12.54 17.99 -40.54
C LEU A 68 -13.94 18.15 -39.88
N ASN A 69 -14.34 19.42 -39.67
CA ASN A 69 -15.62 20.05 -40.04
C ASN A 69 -16.98 19.42 -39.62
N HIS A 70 -17.72 20.13 -38.75
CA HIS A 70 -19.13 20.46 -39.02
C HIS A 70 -19.52 21.80 -38.36
N SER A 71 -20.00 22.73 -39.19
CA SER A 71 -20.36 24.11 -38.82
C SER A 71 -21.80 24.20 -38.31
N SER A 72 -22.04 24.96 -37.25
CA SER A 72 -23.22 25.85 -37.19
C SER A 72 -22.87 27.17 -36.49
N LYS A 73 -23.34 28.27 -37.11
CA LYS A 73 -23.03 29.67 -36.82
C LYS A 73 -23.86 30.19 -35.65
N SER A 74 -23.30 31.04 -34.79
CA SER A 74 -23.86 32.39 -34.60
C SER A 74 -22.88 33.39 -33.97
N ASN A 75 -22.93 34.58 -34.57
CA ASN A 75 -22.26 35.87 -34.43
C ASN A 75 -21.56 36.33 -33.13
N SER A 76 -20.53 37.13 -33.44
CA SER A 76 -19.63 37.95 -32.64
C SER A 76 -20.24 39.17 -31.94
N GLY A 77 -19.61 39.57 -30.83
CA GLY A 77 -19.71 40.89 -30.22
C GLY A 77 -18.58 41.13 -29.19
N ASN A 78 -17.54 41.87 -29.58
CA ASN A 78 -16.39 42.31 -28.77
C ASN A 78 -16.81 43.25 -27.61
N SER A 79 -16.20 43.11 -26.43
CA SER A 79 -15.52 44.21 -25.67
C SER A 79 -14.90 43.72 -24.34
N PRO A 80 -13.85 44.39 -23.81
CA PRO A 80 -12.83 43.78 -22.95
C PRO A 80 -12.98 44.10 -21.44
N GLY A 81 -12.42 43.21 -20.61
CA GLY A 81 -11.89 43.52 -19.27
C GLY A 81 -12.90 43.68 -18.13
N ALA A 82 -13.07 42.64 -17.31
CA ALA A 82 -13.66 42.71 -15.98
C ALA A 82 -13.16 41.53 -15.09
N PRO A 83 -13.13 41.69 -13.75
CA PRO A 83 -12.21 41.00 -12.84
C PRO A 83 -12.68 39.60 -12.42
N LEU A 84 -11.76 38.84 -11.78
CA LEU A 84 -11.94 37.54 -11.12
C LEU A 84 -13.34 37.39 -10.47
N PRO A 85 -14.07 36.29 -10.72
CA PRO A 85 -15.36 36.09 -10.11
C PRO A 85 -15.18 35.75 -8.62
N SER A 86 -15.79 36.60 -7.80
CA SER A 86 -16.12 36.35 -6.40
C SER A 86 -16.91 35.03 -6.25
N ASN A 87 -16.49 34.26 -5.25
CA ASN A 87 -17.12 33.07 -4.67
C ASN A 87 -18.59 32.83 -5.07
N PRO A 88 -18.93 31.75 -5.82
CA PRO A 88 -20.31 31.37 -6.01
C PRO A 88 -20.87 30.87 -4.67
N ARG A 89 -22.09 31.32 -4.34
CA ARG A 89 -22.83 30.84 -3.16
C ARG A 89 -22.79 29.31 -3.09
N ILE A 90 -22.28 28.80 -1.98
CA ILE A 90 -22.34 27.39 -1.59
C ILE A 90 -23.81 26.95 -1.61
N PRO A 91 -24.22 26.01 -2.48
CA PRO A 91 -25.56 25.43 -2.42
C PRO A 91 -25.75 24.76 -1.06
N SER A 92 -26.96 24.83 -0.50
CA SER A 92 -27.33 24.13 0.75
C SER A 92 -27.19 22.60 0.70
N GLU A 93 -26.76 22.07 -0.44
CA GLU A 93 -26.50 20.66 -0.69
C GLU A 93 -25.12 20.22 -0.19
N ASP A 94 -24.28 21.13 0.33
CA ASP A 94 -22.87 20.83 0.54
C ASP A 94 -22.58 19.98 1.78
N SER A 95 -23.48 19.87 2.76
CA SER A 95 -23.12 19.07 3.95
C SER A 95 -23.28 17.60 3.68
N GLN A 96 -24.48 17.19 3.22
CA GLN A 96 -24.95 15.80 3.08
C GLN A 96 -24.58 14.94 4.29
N ALA A 97 -24.35 15.57 5.44
CA ALA A 97 -23.90 14.89 6.64
C ALA A 97 -25.14 14.45 7.42
N SER A 98 -25.08 13.26 8.03
CA SER A 98 -26.22 12.72 8.77
C SER A 98 -25.78 12.07 10.07
N LEU A 99 -26.47 12.44 11.16
CA LEU A 99 -26.40 11.74 12.44
C LEU A 99 -27.20 10.41 12.41
N SER A 100 -28.09 10.23 11.44
CA SER A 100 -28.81 8.97 11.23
C SER A 100 -27.95 8.01 10.41
N VAL A 101 -27.66 6.85 10.99
CA VAL A 101 -26.84 5.79 10.39
C VAL A 101 -27.75 4.63 9.94
N PRO A 102 -27.71 4.19 8.67
CA PRO A 102 -28.44 3.01 8.23
C PRO A 102 -28.01 1.74 9.01
N PRO A 103 -28.89 0.74 9.24
CA PRO A 103 -28.57 -0.42 10.08
C PRO A 103 -27.37 -1.27 9.61
N TRP A 104 -27.06 -1.26 8.31
CA TRP A 104 -25.91 -1.96 7.75
C TRP A 104 -24.60 -1.19 7.95
N ARG A 105 -24.66 0.13 8.19
CA ARG A 105 -23.46 0.95 8.38
C ARG A 105 -23.04 0.89 9.84
N ALA A 106 -21.77 0.61 10.11
CA ALA A 106 -21.25 0.69 11.46
C ALA A 106 -21.32 2.13 11.98
N ASN A 107 -21.67 2.32 13.26
CA ASN A 107 -21.70 3.65 13.84
C ASN A 107 -20.26 4.16 14.03
N VAL A 108 -20.08 5.47 13.94
CA VAL A 108 -18.78 6.10 14.16
C VAL A 108 -18.27 5.83 15.59
N GLU A 109 -19.20 5.75 16.55
CA GLU A 109 -18.95 5.43 17.96
C GLU A 109 -18.50 3.98 18.18
N ASP A 110 -18.88 3.04 17.30
CA ASP A 110 -18.42 1.64 17.37
C ASP A 110 -16.89 1.54 17.20
N TYR A 111 -16.27 2.59 16.67
CA TYR A 111 -14.83 2.73 16.44
C TYR A 111 -14.15 3.71 17.42
N THR A 112 -14.88 4.23 18.41
CA THR A 112 -14.30 5.02 19.49
C THR A 112 -13.86 4.10 20.62
N LEU A 113 -12.57 4.17 20.97
CA LEU A 113 -11.96 3.32 21.98
C LEU A 113 -12.11 3.98 23.35
N ASP A 114 -12.89 3.37 24.25
CA ASP A 114 -12.87 3.76 25.65
C ASP A 114 -11.50 3.40 26.25
N ILE A 115 -10.61 4.38 26.32
CA ILE A 115 -9.26 4.28 26.86
C ILE A 115 -9.21 4.48 28.38
N ALA A 116 -10.23 5.12 28.96
CA ALA A 116 -10.25 5.47 30.37
C ALA A 116 -10.57 4.26 31.25
N SER A 117 -11.43 3.37 30.77
CA SER A 117 -11.80 2.12 31.47
C SER A 117 -10.98 0.90 31.06
N TRP A 118 -10.16 1.01 30.00
CA TRP A 118 -9.40 -0.13 29.47
C TRP A 118 -8.14 -0.40 30.29
N ASP A 119 -8.00 -1.63 30.78
CA ASP A 119 -6.81 -2.09 31.49
C ASP A 119 -5.75 -2.62 30.51
N PHE A 120 -4.78 -1.79 30.17
CA PHE A 120 -3.62 -2.12 29.32
C PHE A 120 -2.70 -3.19 29.93
N ASN A 121 -2.76 -3.39 31.24
CA ASN A 121 -1.94 -4.35 31.98
C ASN A 121 -2.73 -5.60 32.41
N ALA A 122 -3.96 -5.78 31.91
CA ALA A 122 -4.74 -6.96 32.19
C ALA A 122 -3.95 -8.22 31.80
N PRO A 123 -4.04 -9.30 32.59
CA PRO A 123 -3.38 -10.56 32.25
C PRO A 123 -3.89 -11.07 30.90
N PRO A 124 -3.03 -11.75 30.10
CA PRO A 124 -3.44 -12.34 28.83
C PRO A 124 -4.71 -13.15 28.94
N THR A 125 -5.69 -12.86 28.08
CA THR A 125 -6.98 -13.55 28.02
C THR A 125 -7.28 -14.03 26.60
N THR A 126 -8.31 -14.87 26.45
CA THR A 126 -8.83 -15.25 25.13
C THR A 126 -10.01 -14.36 24.76
N ARG A 127 -9.99 -13.80 23.55
CA ARG A 127 -11.09 -13.02 22.97
C ARG A 127 -11.61 -13.73 21.74
N GLU A 128 -12.93 -13.95 21.73
CA GLU A 128 -13.59 -14.70 20.68
C GLU A 128 -14.49 -13.79 19.84
N TYR A 129 -14.39 -13.91 18.52
CA TYR A 129 -15.20 -13.20 17.53
C TYR A 129 -15.80 -14.20 16.55
N ASN A 130 -17.00 -13.92 16.07
CA ASN A 130 -17.68 -14.71 15.04
C ASN A 130 -17.98 -13.80 13.85
N PHE A 131 -17.42 -14.13 12.70
CA PHE A 131 -17.58 -13.40 11.45
C PHE A 131 -18.35 -14.27 10.45
N THR A 132 -19.47 -13.76 9.96
CA THR A 132 -20.18 -14.32 8.82
C THR A 132 -19.93 -13.41 7.63
N LEU A 133 -19.25 -13.94 6.60
CA LEU A 133 -19.02 -13.25 5.33
C LEU A 133 -20.20 -13.55 4.40
N SER A 134 -20.82 -12.50 3.86
CA SER A 134 -21.95 -12.64 2.94
C SER A 134 -21.92 -11.56 1.87
N GLU A 135 -22.32 -11.92 0.65
CA GLU A 135 -22.63 -10.94 -0.40
C GLU A 135 -23.95 -10.24 -0.08
N ILE A 136 -23.95 -8.92 -0.16
CA ILE A 136 -25.11 -8.07 0.08
C ILE A 136 -25.10 -6.89 -0.88
N GLN A 137 -26.28 -6.44 -1.30
CA GLN A 137 -26.47 -5.20 -2.05
C GLN A 137 -26.54 -4.02 -1.06
N LEU A 138 -25.55 -3.12 -1.11
CA LEU A 138 -25.50 -1.91 -0.29
C LEU A 138 -25.15 -0.69 -1.16
N SER A 139 -25.28 0.50 -0.60
CA SER A 139 -24.96 1.77 -1.29
C SER A 139 -24.17 2.74 -0.39
N PRO A 140 -22.90 2.45 -0.05
CA PRO A 140 -22.07 3.29 0.81
C PRO A 140 -21.99 4.76 0.42
N ASP A 141 -22.06 5.05 -0.88
CA ASP A 141 -22.05 6.39 -1.44
C ASP A 141 -23.30 6.73 -2.28
N GLY A 142 -24.31 5.86 -2.27
CA GLY A 142 -25.58 6.08 -2.96
C GLY A 142 -25.77 5.23 -4.22
N VAL A 143 -24.69 4.65 -4.75
CA VAL A 143 -24.74 3.67 -5.85
C VAL A 143 -24.88 2.27 -5.27
N PHE A 144 -25.93 1.55 -5.66
CA PHE A 144 -26.11 0.16 -5.24
C PHE A 144 -25.15 -0.76 -5.98
N ARG A 145 -24.35 -1.50 -5.22
CA ARG A 145 -23.46 -2.55 -5.75
C ARG A 145 -23.43 -3.78 -4.84
N THR A 146 -23.00 -4.90 -5.43
CA THR A 146 -22.72 -6.12 -4.67
C THR A 146 -21.42 -5.90 -3.93
N MET A 147 -21.41 -6.22 -2.64
CA MET A 147 -20.22 -6.18 -1.81
C MET A 147 -20.23 -7.29 -0.76
N ILE A 148 -19.06 -7.62 -0.23
CA ILE A 148 -18.92 -8.54 0.89
C ILE A 148 -18.99 -7.73 2.18
N ALA A 149 -19.88 -8.15 3.08
CA ALA A 149 -19.99 -7.60 4.42
C ALA A 149 -19.63 -8.63 5.49
N ILE A 150 -19.03 -8.16 6.58
CA ILE A 150 -18.80 -8.97 7.79
C ILE A 150 -20.00 -8.75 8.72
N ASN A 151 -20.71 -9.82 9.07
CA ASN A 151 -21.90 -9.78 9.92
C ASN A 151 -23.00 -8.83 9.38
N GLY A 152 -23.12 -8.72 8.06
CA GLY A 152 -24.07 -7.83 7.38
C GLY A 152 -23.80 -6.34 7.61
N ARG A 153 -22.59 -5.98 8.06
CA ARG A 153 -22.17 -4.59 8.31
C ARG A 153 -20.99 -4.15 7.45
N PHE A 154 -20.96 -2.86 7.17
CA PHE A 154 -19.84 -2.18 6.51
C PHE A 154 -19.54 -0.82 7.16
N PRO A 155 -18.27 -0.51 7.48
CA PRO A 155 -17.16 -1.44 7.57
C PRO A 155 -17.42 -2.53 8.63
N GLY A 156 -16.60 -3.57 8.64
CA GLY A 156 -16.69 -4.69 9.57
C GLY A 156 -16.43 -4.29 11.03
N PRO A 157 -16.73 -5.19 11.98
CA PRO A 157 -16.58 -4.92 13.40
C PRO A 157 -15.12 -4.68 13.81
N LEU A 158 -14.91 -3.83 14.81
CA LEU A 158 -13.62 -3.63 15.47
C LEU A 158 -13.21 -4.88 16.26
N ILE A 159 -11.99 -5.35 16.03
CA ILE A 159 -11.30 -6.30 16.91
C ILE A 159 -10.40 -5.49 17.83
N ARG A 160 -10.49 -5.74 19.14
CA ARG A 160 -9.72 -5.02 20.17
C ARG A 160 -9.13 -6.01 21.17
N ALA A 161 -7.82 -5.94 21.37
CA ALA A 161 -7.08 -6.81 22.29
C ALA A 161 -5.94 -6.09 23.00
N ASN A 162 -5.38 -6.71 24.04
CA ASN A 162 -4.07 -6.37 24.57
C ASN A 162 -3.00 -7.26 23.95
N MET A 163 -1.75 -6.76 23.91
CA MET A 163 -0.59 -7.57 23.57
C MET A 163 -0.53 -8.80 24.50
N GLY A 164 -0.41 -9.98 23.89
CA GLY A 164 -0.40 -11.27 24.61
C GLY A 164 -1.76 -11.96 24.69
N ASP A 165 -2.88 -11.28 24.40
CA ASP A 165 -4.18 -11.93 24.29
C ASP A 165 -4.20 -12.95 23.14
N ARG A 166 -4.96 -14.02 23.32
CA ARG A 166 -5.28 -14.98 22.26
C ARG A 166 -6.56 -14.55 21.56
N LEU A 167 -6.49 -14.32 20.25
CA LEU A 167 -7.67 -14.11 19.43
C LEU A 167 -8.15 -15.45 18.84
N ILE A 168 -9.43 -15.75 18.99
CA ILE A 168 -10.11 -16.84 18.27
C ILE A 168 -11.17 -16.18 17.40
N ILE A 169 -11.04 -16.27 16.09
CA ILE A 169 -11.94 -15.61 15.15
C ILE A 169 -12.51 -16.67 14.23
N ASN A 170 -13.76 -17.06 14.50
CA ASN A 170 -14.45 -18.07 13.72
C ASN A 170 -15.05 -17.39 12.49
N VAL A 171 -14.56 -17.75 11.31
CA VAL A 171 -15.03 -17.20 10.03
C VAL A 171 -15.93 -18.22 9.33
N GLN A 172 -17.17 -17.83 9.10
CA GLN A 172 -18.12 -18.56 8.28
C GLN A 172 -18.22 -17.89 6.91
N ASN A 173 -17.80 -18.61 5.87
CA ASN A 173 -17.90 -18.16 4.49
C ASN A 173 -19.28 -18.53 3.91
N ASN A 174 -20.17 -17.56 3.70
CA ASN A 174 -21.43 -17.74 2.95
C ASN A 174 -21.37 -17.13 1.54
N LEU A 175 -20.18 -16.90 1.00
CA LEU A 175 -19.97 -16.45 -0.37
C LEU A 175 -20.08 -17.62 -1.36
N ALA A 176 -20.22 -17.31 -2.65
CA ALA A 176 -20.18 -18.33 -3.70
C ALA A 176 -18.78 -18.94 -3.91
N ASN A 177 -17.73 -18.18 -3.56
CA ASN A 177 -16.33 -18.53 -3.77
C ASN A 177 -15.60 -18.78 -2.44
N GLY A 178 -14.48 -19.50 -2.50
CA GLY A 178 -13.54 -19.60 -1.38
C GLY A 178 -13.03 -18.22 -0.94
N THR A 179 -12.68 -18.09 0.33
CA THR A 179 -12.16 -16.83 0.89
C THR A 179 -11.16 -17.13 2.00
N ALA A 180 -10.33 -16.13 2.30
CA ALA A 180 -9.46 -16.11 3.45
C ALA A 180 -9.48 -14.69 4.04
N ILE A 181 -9.15 -14.57 5.33
CA ILE A 181 -8.98 -13.28 6.01
C ILE A 181 -7.53 -13.18 6.46
N HIS A 182 -6.85 -12.12 6.02
CA HIS A 182 -5.56 -11.74 6.60
C HIS A 182 -5.79 -10.64 7.63
N TRP A 183 -5.05 -10.70 8.74
CA TRP A 183 -4.99 -9.62 9.73
C TRP A 183 -4.08 -8.47 9.28
N HIS A 184 -4.01 -8.29 7.96
CA HIS A 184 -3.72 -7.08 7.21
C HIS A 184 -4.30 -7.21 5.77
N GLY A 185 -5.54 -7.73 5.63
CA GLY A 185 -6.33 -7.75 4.37
C GLY A 185 -5.87 -8.72 3.26
N LEU A 186 -6.78 -9.18 2.40
CA LEU A 186 -6.44 -9.97 1.20
C LEU A 186 -7.06 -9.30 -0.04
N PHE A 187 -6.83 -9.90 -1.21
CA PHE A 187 -7.19 -9.52 -2.60
C PHE A 187 -8.56 -8.87 -2.86
N GLN A 188 -9.43 -8.76 -1.85
CA GLN A 188 -10.75 -8.16 -1.87
C GLN A 188 -10.78 -6.75 -1.23
N ASN A 189 -9.62 -6.10 -1.05
CA ASN A 189 -9.60 -4.66 -0.76
C ASN A 189 -10.28 -3.94 -1.92
N GLY A 190 -11.37 -3.22 -1.65
CA GLY A 190 -12.29 -2.66 -2.65
C GLY A 190 -13.66 -3.36 -2.77
N ASP A 191 -13.81 -4.60 -2.26
CA ASP A 191 -15.08 -5.35 -2.28
C ASP A 191 -15.82 -5.37 -0.94
N GLY A 192 -15.25 -4.78 0.11
CA GLY A 192 -15.93 -4.54 1.39
C GLY A 192 -15.53 -5.33 2.66
N PRO A 193 -14.83 -6.49 2.64
CA PRO A 193 -14.57 -7.28 3.84
C PRO A 193 -13.40 -6.72 4.67
N VAL A 194 -13.53 -5.47 5.11
CA VAL A 194 -12.52 -4.72 5.87
C VAL A 194 -13.02 -4.43 7.28
N GLY A 195 -12.12 -4.43 8.26
CA GLY A 195 -12.43 -4.08 9.64
C GLY A 195 -11.15 -3.77 10.41
N PRO A 196 -11.21 -2.91 11.44
CA PRO A 196 -10.02 -2.51 12.16
C PRO A 196 -9.62 -3.53 13.22
N LEU A 197 -8.31 -3.75 13.35
CA LEU A 197 -7.68 -4.52 14.43
C LEU A 197 -6.83 -3.58 15.27
N ILE A 198 -7.14 -3.47 16.56
CA ILE A 198 -6.38 -2.68 17.52
C ILE A 198 -5.81 -3.60 18.60
N ILE A 199 -4.48 -3.64 18.69
CA ILE A 199 -3.74 -4.36 19.74
C ILE A 199 -3.06 -3.31 20.61
N HIS A 200 -3.49 -3.22 21.87
CA HIS A 200 -2.96 -2.29 22.85
C HIS A 200 -1.69 -2.83 23.49
N SER A 201 -0.63 -2.04 23.54
CA SER A 201 0.58 -2.36 24.30
C SER A 201 0.51 -1.76 25.71
N PRO A 202 1.25 -2.29 26.70
CA PRO A 202 1.39 -1.63 28.00
C PRO A 202 2.00 -0.22 27.90
N ASP A 203 2.80 0.03 26.85
CA ASP A 203 3.41 1.34 26.60
C ASP A 203 2.40 2.41 26.13
N GLU A 204 1.18 2.01 25.76
CA GLU A 204 0.09 2.95 25.41
C GLU A 204 -0.21 3.94 26.55
N VAL A 205 -0.01 3.54 27.82
CA VAL A 205 -0.11 4.44 28.99
C VAL A 205 0.80 5.66 28.87
N LYS A 206 1.97 5.52 28.25
CA LYS A 206 2.92 6.62 28.02
C LYS A 206 2.45 7.56 26.90
N MET A 207 1.64 7.04 25.97
CA MET A 207 1.05 7.80 24.85
C MET A 207 -0.19 8.60 25.26
N GLN A 208 -0.91 8.18 26.31
CA GLN A 208 -2.11 8.87 26.82
C GLN A 208 -1.88 10.34 27.22
N LYS A 209 -0.63 10.76 27.44
CA LYS A 209 -0.32 12.18 27.65
C LYS A 209 -0.62 13.06 26.43
N TYR A 210 -0.82 12.50 25.23
CA TYR A 210 -1.06 13.26 24.00
C TYR A 210 -2.53 13.42 23.63
N TYR A 211 -3.42 12.54 24.06
CA TYR A 211 -4.82 12.52 23.63
C TYR A 211 -5.77 12.21 24.80
N ASP A 212 -7.01 12.65 24.68
CA ASP A 212 -8.09 12.40 25.64
C ASP A 212 -9.16 11.44 25.09
N VAL A 213 -9.28 11.36 23.77
CA VAL A 213 -10.19 10.48 23.04
C VAL A 213 -9.40 9.75 21.96
N ASP A 214 -9.69 8.46 21.75
CA ASP A 214 -9.01 7.60 20.78
C ASP A 214 -10.05 6.94 19.87
N GLN A 215 -9.90 7.11 18.56
CA GLN A 215 -10.91 6.72 17.58
C GLN A 215 -10.26 6.24 16.27
N VAL A 216 -10.80 5.18 15.67
CA VAL A 216 -10.34 4.67 14.38
C VAL A 216 -11.05 5.36 13.22
N VAL A 217 -10.30 5.74 12.19
CA VAL A 217 -10.80 6.31 10.93
C VAL A 217 -10.31 5.46 9.75
N LEU A 218 -11.25 4.83 9.05
CA LEU A 218 -11.01 4.03 7.85
C LEU A 218 -11.15 4.91 6.61
N LEU A 219 -10.15 4.86 5.74
CA LEU A 219 -10.11 5.48 4.42
C LEU A 219 -10.16 4.38 3.37
N LEU A 220 -11.02 4.52 2.38
CA LEU A 220 -11.23 3.54 1.31
C LEU A 220 -11.37 4.28 -0.01
N ASP A 221 -10.64 3.87 -1.04
CA ASP A 221 -11.10 4.15 -2.39
C ASP A 221 -12.28 3.23 -2.70
N TRP A 222 -13.13 3.64 -3.63
CA TRP A 222 -14.41 2.99 -3.82
C TRP A 222 -14.75 2.85 -5.29
N TYR A 223 -15.18 1.65 -5.64
CA TYR A 223 -15.55 1.25 -6.99
C TYR A 223 -17.05 0.95 -7.00
N HIS A 224 -17.74 1.21 -8.09
CA HIS A 224 -19.14 0.79 -8.27
C HIS A 224 -19.27 -0.61 -8.85
N ASP A 225 -18.22 -1.08 -9.52
CA ASP A 225 -18.07 -2.46 -9.96
C ASP A 225 -17.32 -3.33 -8.95
N TYR A 226 -17.64 -4.63 -8.99
CA TYR A 226 -16.97 -5.65 -8.19
C TYR A 226 -15.58 -5.94 -8.75
N SER A 227 -14.58 -6.21 -7.91
CA SER A 227 -13.20 -6.45 -8.38
C SER A 227 -13.10 -7.54 -9.45
N GLN A 228 -13.93 -8.59 -9.36
CA GLN A 228 -13.98 -9.68 -10.34
C GLN A 228 -14.47 -9.25 -11.73
N ALA A 229 -15.19 -8.13 -11.81
CA ALA A 229 -15.62 -7.54 -13.08
C ALA A 229 -14.51 -6.65 -13.68
N LEU A 230 -13.73 -5.97 -12.84
CA LEU A 230 -12.64 -5.06 -13.25
C LEU A 230 -11.35 -5.81 -13.64
N LEU A 231 -11.04 -6.89 -12.92
CA LEU A 231 -9.77 -7.59 -13.04
C LEU A 231 -9.48 -8.18 -14.43
N PRO A 232 -10.44 -8.78 -15.15
CA PRO A 232 -10.19 -9.32 -16.49
C PRO A 232 -9.71 -8.27 -17.51
N ASP A 233 -10.22 -7.04 -17.42
CA ASP A 233 -9.85 -5.94 -18.32
C ASP A 233 -8.46 -5.40 -17.97
N TYR A 234 -8.15 -5.26 -16.68
CA TYR A 234 -6.81 -4.91 -16.22
C TYR A 234 -5.76 -5.96 -16.64
N LEU A 235 -6.08 -7.26 -16.54
CA LEU A 235 -5.15 -8.34 -16.90
C LEU A 235 -5.17 -8.69 -18.40
N ALA A 236 -5.92 -7.95 -19.23
CA ALA A 236 -6.07 -8.21 -20.65
C ALA A 236 -4.81 -7.91 -21.46
N SER A 237 -4.75 -8.50 -22.66
CA SER A 237 -3.71 -8.21 -23.65
C SER A 237 -3.75 -6.74 -24.06
N GLY A 238 -2.61 -6.05 -23.99
CA GLY A 238 -2.46 -4.64 -24.34
C GLY A 238 -2.98 -3.64 -23.30
N SER A 239 -3.34 -4.12 -22.10
CA SER A 239 -3.70 -3.28 -20.96
C SER A 239 -2.43 -2.98 -20.15
N GLU A 240 -1.72 -1.94 -20.54
CA GLU A 240 -0.49 -1.45 -19.88
C GLU A 240 -0.86 -0.21 -19.06
N ASN A 241 -0.45 -0.14 -17.78
CA ASN A 241 -0.79 0.96 -16.86
C ASN A 241 -2.31 1.26 -16.78
N GLY A 242 -3.14 0.24 -17.00
CA GLY A 242 -4.60 0.35 -17.06
C GLY A 242 -5.27 -0.01 -15.74
N GLU A 243 -4.65 0.33 -14.59
CA GLU A 243 -5.24 0.06 -13.29
C GLU A 243 -6.65 0.66 -13.20
N PRO A 244 -7.65 -0.10 -12.71
CA PRO A 244 -8.97 0.44 -12.48
C PRO A 244 -8.90 1.64 -11.54
N VAL A 245 -9.39 2.78 -12.03
CA VAL A 245 -9.46 4.04 -11.27
C VAL A 245 -10.75 4.04 -10.46
N PRO A 246 -10.71 4.35 -9.15
CA PRO A 246 -11.91 4.36 -8.30
C PRO A 246 -12.93 5.40 -8.78
N ASP A 247 -14.19 5.20 -8.41
CA ASP A 247 -15.32 6.10 -8.68
C ASP A 247 -15.55 7.11 -7.54
N ASN A 248 -15.07 6.81 -6.34
CA ASN A 248 -15.22 7.67 -5.16
C ASN A 248 -14.17 7.34 -4.09
N GLY A 249 -14.14 8.12 -3.01
CA GLY A 249 -13.53 7.73 -1.74
C GLY A 249 -14.54 7.70 -0.61
N LEU A 250 -14.30 6.89 0.42
CA LEU A 250 -15.11 6.81 1.62
C LEU A 250 -14.30 7.13 2.87
N ILE A 251 -14.92 7.85 3.80
CA ILE A 251 -14.45 7.99 5.18
C ILE A 251 -15.46 7.28 6.08
N GLN A 252 -14.98 6.33 6.88
CA GLN A 252 -15.81 5.51 7.76
C GLN A 252 -16.95 4.77 7.04
N GLY A 253 -16.63 4.29 5.82
CA GLY A 253 -17.51 3.47 4.99
C GLY A 253 -18.70 4.21 4.39
N THR A 254 -18.63 5.54 4.25
CA THR A 254 -19.63 6.29 3.51
C THR A 254 -19.07 7.59 2.93
N ASN A 255 -19.70 8.09 1.88
CA ASN A 255 -19.49 9.44 1.34
C ASN A 255 -20.76 9.88 0.60
N TYR A 256 -20.79 11.13 0.17
CA TYR A 256 -21.69 11.57 -0.87
C TYR A 256 -21.15 11.13 -2.24
N PHE A 257 -22.06 10.89 -3.18
CA PHE A 257 -21.75 10.76 -4.60
C PHE A 257 -22.82 11.51 -5.39
N ASN A 258 -22.44 12.23 -6.45
CA ASN A 258 -23.39 12.95 -7.28
C ASN A 258 -23.96 12.01 -8.35
N CYS A 259 -25.17 11.49 -8.16
CA CYS A 259 -25.81 10.58 -9.12
C CYS A 259 -25.96 11.17 -10.53
N SER A 260 -25.90 12.50 -10.69
CA SER A 260 -26.01 13.15 -12.01
C SER A 260 -24.76 12.99 -12.88
N THR A 261 -23.65 12.49 -12.34
CA THR A 261 -22.41 12.25 -13.11
C THR A 261 -22.46 10.93 -13.88
N LEU A 262 -23.31 9.99 -13.45
CA LEU A 262 -23.49 8.70 -14.12
C LEU A 262 -24.23 8.88 -15.44
N ASP A 263 -23.79 8.16 -16.47
CA ASP A 263 -24.56 8.05 -17.71
C ASP A 263 -25.92 7.39 -17.41
N SER A 264 -26.98 7.91 -18.03
CA SER A 264 -28.31 7.31 -17.99
C SER A 264 -28.34 5.85 -18.45
N ASP A 265 -27.39 5.45 -19.31
CA ASP A 265 -27.26 4.09 -19.84
C ASP A 265 -26.24 3.23 -19.07
N SER A 266 -25.67 3.73 -17.97
CA SER A 266 -24.66 3.02 -17.17
C SER A 266 -25.16 1.73 -16.50
N GLY A 267 -26.47 1.58 -16.31
CA GLY A 267 -27.08 0.44 -15.61
C GLY A 267 -27.00 0.51 -14.08
N TYR A 268 -26.29 1.48 -13.52
CA TYR A 268 -26.22 1.69 -12.08
C TYR A 268 -27.54 2.20 -11.50
N VAL A 269 -27.90 1.68 -10.33
CA VAL A 269 -29.00 2.22 -9.52
C VAL A 269 -28.39 3.19 -8.50
N CYS A 270 -28.47 4.49 -8.77
CA CYS A 270 -28.01 5.53 -7.86
C CYS A 270 -29.18 6.25 -7.18
N VAL A 271 -29.12 6.37 -5.86
CA VAL A 271 -30.10 7.12 -5.08
C VAL A 271 -29.38 8.24 -4.35
N GLN A 272 -29.83 9.48 -4.56
CA GLN A 272 -29.25 10.69 -3.97
C GLN A 272 -29.64 10.85 -2.49
N ASN A 273 -29.31 9.86 -1.66
CA ASN A 273 -29.61 9.83 -0.23
C ASN A 273 -28.42 9.38 0.63
N SER A 274 -27.25 9.19 0.02
CA SER A 274 -26.01 8.89 0.73
C SER A 274 -25.57 10.08 1.57
N THR A 275 -24.87 9.78 2.66
CA THR A 275 -24.54 10.78 3.67
C THR A 275 -23.09 10.69 4.09
N ARG A 276 -22.42 11.83 4.29
CA ARG A 276 -21.07 11.87 4.85
C ARG A 276 -21.06 11.47 6.33
N ALA A 277 -19.95 10.88 6.76
CA ALA A 277 -19.72 10.55 8.17
C ALA A 277 -19.65 11.83 9.03
N VAL A 278 -20.07 11.72 10.29
CA VAL A 278 -20.05 12.81 11.28
C VAL A 278 -19.27 12.34 12.49
N LEU A 279 -18.25 13.12 12.88
CA LEU A 279 -17.43 12.89 14.06
C LEU A 279 -17.62 14.07 15.01
N THR A 280 -18.25 13.82 16.16
CA THR A 280 -18.49 14.86 17.16
C THR A 280 -17.26 15.05 18.06
N VAL A 281 -16.86 16.30 18.26
CA VAL A 281 -15.73 16.67 19.11
C VAL A 281 -16.15 17.63 20.22
N GLU A 282 -15.55 17.47 21.39
CA GLU A 282 -15.72 18.34 22.55
C GLU A 282 -14.62 19.41 22.59
N HIS A 283 -15.01 20.67 22.73
CA HIS A 283 -14.07 21.77 22.82
C HIS A 283 -13.09 21.60 24.00
N GLY A 284 -11.80 21.72 23.72
CA GLY A 284 -10.70 21.61 24.68
C GLY A 284 -10.13 20.21 24.84
N LYS A 285 -10.70 19.19 24.19
CA LYS A 285 -10.16 17.82 24.18
C LYS A 285 -9.17 17.60 23.05
N ARG A 286 -8.35 16.57 23.19
CA ARG A 286 -7.37 16.13 22.19
C ARG A 286 -7.82 14.78 21.61
N TYR A 287 -7.99 14.71 20.31
CA TYR A 287 -8.50 13.52 19.64
C TYR A 287 -7.38 12.82 18.88
N ARG A 288 -7.10 11.56 19.23
CA ARG A 288 -6.30 10.65 18.43
C ARG A 288 -7.20 9.99 17.38
N TYR A 289 -6.89 10.19 16.11
CA TYR A 289 -7.47 9.46 15.00
C TYR A 289 -6.46 8.45 14.48
N ARG A 290 -6.81 7.16 14.55
CA ARG A 290 -6.05 6.05 13.98
C ARG A 290 -6.49 5.86 12.53
N LEU A 291 -5.79 6.52 11.62
CA LEU A 291 -6.03 6.45 10.18
C LEU A 291 -5.58 5.10 9.64
N ILE A 292 -6.41 4.46 8.83
CA ILE A 292 -6.09 3.22 8.13
C ILE A 292 -6.53 3.39 6.68
N ASN A 293 -5.59 3.33 5.74
CA ASN A 293 -5.93 3.21 4.33
C ASN A 293 -6.18 1.73 4.00
N ALA A 294 -7.45 1.39 3.87
CA ALA A 294 -7.96 0.06 3.54
C ALA A 294 -8.44 -0.04 2.08
N GLY A 295 -8.05 0.91 1.23
CA GLY A 295 -8.36 0.92 -0.20
C GLY A 295 -7.64 -0.17 -0.99
N ALA A 296 -7.90 -0.20 -2.29
CA ALA A 296 -7.31 -1.11 -3.27
C ALA A 296 -6.10 -0.50 -3.99
N PHE A 297 -6.08 0.82 -4.19
CA PHE A 297 -5.11 1.50 -5.04
C PHE A 297 -4.71 2.88 -4.52
N ALA A 298 -5.67 3.74 -4.18
CA ALA A 298 -5.41 5.16 -3.98
C ALA A 298 -4.55 5.47 -2.75
N THR A 299 -3.59 6.39 -2.93
CA THR A 299 -2.97 7.12 -1.82
C THR A 299 -3.86 8.30 -1.45
N PHE A 300 -4.09 8.49 -0.14
CA PHE A 300 -4.86 9.62 0.36
C PHE A 300 -3.96 10.72 0.93
N GLN A 301 -4.32 11.98 0.69
CA GLN A 301 -3.79 13.13 1.39
C GLN A 301 -4.80 13.56 2.46
N PHE A 302 -4.65 13.02 3.68
CA PHE A 302 -5.60 13.25 4.76
C PHE A 302 -5.35 14.59 5.47
N SER A 303 -6.40 15.36 5.72
CA SER A 303 -6.33 16.62 6.48
C SER A 303 -7.61 16.90 7.27
N ILE A 304 -7.52 17.82 8.21
CA ILE A 304 -8.68 18.42 8.88
C ILE A 304 -8.54 19.94 8.81
N ASP A 305 -9.54 20.59 8.23
CA ASP A 305 -9.57 22.05 8.06
C ASP A 305 -9.36 22.74 9.41
N ASN A 306 -8.49 23.76 9.43
CA ASN A 306 -8.11 24.53 10.61
C ASN A 306 -7.44 23.75 11.76
N HIS A 307 -7.26 22.43 11.66
CA HIS A 307 -6.67 21.61 12.73
C HIS A 307 -5.34 20.98 12.27
N PRO A 308 -4.18 21.51 12.73
CA PRO A 308 -2.92 20.86 12.42
C PRO A 308 -2.87 19.48 13.06
N LEU A 309 -2.25 18.54 12.37
CA LEU A 309 -2.17 17.13 12.77
C LEU A 309 -0.82 16.88 13.45
N SER A 310 -0.83 16.24 14.61
CA SER A 310 0.40 15.69 15.22
C SER A 310 0.46 14.19 14.95
N VAL A 311 1.30 13.74 14.02
CA VAL A 311 1.54 12.31 13.76
C VAL A 311 2.32 11.72 14.94
N ILE A 312 1.77 10.69 15.58
CA ILE A 312 2.33 10.07 16.81
C ILE A 312 2.56 8.56 16.68
N GLU A 313 2.17 7.95 15.57
CA GLU A 313 2.37 6.52 15.32
C GLU A 313 2.38 6.26 13.81
N ALA A 314 3.22 5.34 13.36
CA ALA A 314 3.20 4.79 12.00
C ALA A 314 3.27 3.25 12.08
N ASP A 315 2.27 2.57 11.51
CA ASP A 315 2.14 1.10 11.45
C ASP A 315 2.44 0.37 12.78
N GLY A 316 1.97 0.93 13.90
CA GLY A 316 2.17 0.35 15.24
C GLY A 316 3.45 0.77 15.96
N THR A 317 4.34 1.53 15.32
CA THR A 317 5.49 2.16 15.99
C THR A 317 5.12 3.56 16.47
N ALA A 318 5.08 3.74 17.79
CA ALA A 318 4.91 5.05 18.40
C ALA A 318 6.10 5.96 18.05
N THR A 319 5.81 7.23 17.75
CA THR A 319 6.79 8.24 17.33
C THR A 319 6.66 9.49 18.18
N GLU A 320 7.75 10.26 18.27
CA GLU A 320 7.66 11.63 18.77
C GLU A 320 6.76 12.47 17.84
N PRO A 321 5.91 13.36 18.37
CA PRO A 321 4.93 14.09 17.57
C PRO A 321 5.57 14.88 16.42
N LEU A 322 5.15 14.58 15.19
CA LEU A 322 5.48 15.34 13.98
C LEU A 322 4.27 16.21 13.59
N LEU A 323 4.42 17.54 13.63
CA LEU A 323 3.36 18.48 13.28
C LEU A 323 3.29 18.70 11.77
N VAL A 324 2.16 18.38 11.16
CA VAL A 324 1.88 18.54 9.72
C VAL A 324 0.49 19.11 9.49
N HIS A 325 0.23 19.63 8.30
CA HIS A 325 -1.11 20.05 7.88
C HIS A 325 -1.87 18.91 7.17
N ARG A 326 -1.14 18.05 6.46
CA ARG A 326 -1.65 16.86 5.76
C ARG A 326 -0.76 15.66 6.02
N VAL A 327 -1.30 14.47 5.87
CA VAL A 327 -0.53 13.22 5.90
C VAL A 327 -0.87 12.36 4.68
N ASP A 328 0.15 12.03 3.89
CA ASP A 328 0.04 11.07 2.80
C ASP A 328 0.07 9.65 3.35
N ILE A 329 -0.96 8.89 3.04
CA ILE A 329 -1.17 7.54 3.53
C ILE A 329 -1.46 6.61 2.34
N ALA A 330 -0.43 5.84 1.97
CA ALA A 330 -0.55 4.83 0.93
C ALA A 330 -1.43 3.67 1.40
N VAL A 331 -1.90 2.84 0.47
CA VAL A 331 -2.65 1.62 0.80
C VAL A 331 -1.85 0.79 1.81
N ALA A 332 -2.55 0.15 2.75
CA ALA A 332 -1.99 -0.61 3.86
C ALA A 332 -1.28 0.20 4.94
N GLN A 333 -0.94 1.47 4.74
CA GLN A 333 -0.35 2.26 5.82
C GLN A 333 -1.38 2.65 6.88
N ARG A 334 -0.90 2.81 8.11
CA ARG A 334 -1.65 3.34 9.26
C ARG A 334 -0.84 4.45 9.90
N TYR A 335 -1.50 5.56 10.17
CA TYR A 335 -0.94 6.63 11.00
C TYR A 335 -1.90 6.94 12.13
N SER A 336 -1.37 7.19 13.33
CA SER A 336 -2.16 7.88 14.36
C SER A 336 -1.82 9.35 14.38
N VAL A 337 -2.84 10.20 14.22
CA VAL A 337 -2.71 11.65 14.29
C VAL A 337 -3.50 12.19 15.47
N VAL A 338 -3.00 13.25 16.12
CA VAL A 338 -3.71 13.97 17.17
C VAL A 338 -4.11 15.35 16.68
N ILE A 339 -5.37 15.73 16.91
CA ILE A 339 -5.83 17.12 16.81
C ILE A 339 -6.18 17.69 18.18
N ASN A 340 -5.99 18.99 18.34
CA ASN A 340 -6.48 19.74 19.49
C ASN A 340 -7.81 20.40 19.12
N ALA A 341 -8.91 19.97 19.75
CA ALA A 341 -10.24 20.48 19.46
C ALA A 341 -10.46 21.88 20.06
N THR A 342 -9.79 22.89 19.51
CA THR A 342 -9.70 24.26 20.05
C THR A 342 -10.33 25.31 19.15
N GLN A 343 -10.93 24.88 18.04
CA GLN A 343 -11.66 25.76 17.14
C GLN A 343 -13.01 26.18 17.74
N SER A 344 -13.68 27.15 17.14
CA SER A 344 -14.97 27.67 17.63
C SER A 344 -15.97 26.54 17.91
N SER A 345 -16.49 26.48 19.14
CA SER A 345 -17.49 25.49 19.54
C SER A 345 -18.86 25.67 18.85
N ALA A 346 -19.04 26.75 18.08
CA ALA A 346 -20.25 27.06 17.35
C ALA A 346 -20.19 26.67 15.86
N SER A 347 -19.12 25.98 15.43
CA SER A 347 -18.83 25.73 14.02
C SER A 347 -18.54 24.24 13.75
N ASN A 348 -18.75 23.84 12.50
CA ASN A 348 -18.31 22.55 11.96
C ASN A 348 -17.07 22.75 11.08
N TYR A 349 -16.33 21.68 10.79
CA TYR A 349 -15.13 21.69 9.95
C TYR A 349 -15.08 20.43 9.06
N TRP A 350 -14.43 20.53 7.90
CA TRP A 350 -14.21 19.40 7.02
C TRP A 350 -13.01 18.56 7.46
N MET A 351 -13.24 17.26 7.60
CA MET A 351 -12.20 16.24 7.49
C MET A 351 -12.15 15.80 6.03
N ARG A 352 -10.95 15.77 5.45
CA ARG A 352 -10.71 15.47 4.04
C ARG A 352 -9.83 14.23 3.90
N ALA A 353 -10.19 13.38 2.96
CA ALA A 353 -9.36 12.30 2.45
C ALA A 353 -9.33 12.45 0.94
N GLN A 354 -8.44 13.32 0.47
CA GLN A 354 -8.28 13.60 -0.96
C GLN A 354 -7.52 12.44 -1.61
N LEU A 355 -8.08 11.80 -2.62
CA LEU A 355 -7.36 10.84 -3.46
C LEU A 355 -6.30 11.59 -4.27
N ASN A 356 -5.06 11.11 -4.25
CA ASN A 356 -4.01 11.64 -5.09
C ASN A 356 -4.17 11.12 -6.53
N THR A 357 -4.82 11.92 -7.38
CA THR A 357 -5.13 11.54 -8.76
C THR A 357 -3.92 11.47 -9.67
N PHE A 358 -2.75 11.99 -9.25
CA PHE A 358 -1.50 11.80 -10.01
C PHE A 358 -1.04 10.34 -10.01
N CYS A 359 -1.62 9.49 -9.17
CA CYS A 359 -1.28 8.07 -9.09
C CYS A 359 -2.07 7.21 -10.06
N PHE A 360 -3.00 7.80 -10.82
CA PHE A 360 -3.84 7.08 -11.75
C PHE A 360 -3.31 7.30 -13.16
N GLY A 361 -3.14 6.19 -13.91
CA GLY A 361 -2.71 6.24 -15.31
C GLY A 361 -3.79 6.82 -16.24
N ASP A 362 -5.06 6.67 -15.86
CA ASP A 362 -6.23 7.10 -16.61
C ASP A 362 -7.11 8.09 -15.84
N ASP A 363 -7.92 8.84 -16.58
CA ASP A 363 -8.99 9.67 -16.01
C ASP A 363 -10.26 8.83 -15.79
N ASN A 364 -10.89 8.95 -14.62
CA ASN A 364 -12.27 8.50 -14.41
C ASN A 364 -13.21 9.73 -14.36
N PRO A 365 -14.10 9.93 -15.36
CA PRO A 365 -14.95 11.12 -15.42
C PRO A 365 -16.01 11.20 -14.31
N VAL A 366 -16.29 10.09 -13.61
CA VAL A 366 -17.27 10.10 -12.50
C VAL A 366 -16.60 10.22 -11.12
N LEU A 367 -15.27 10.12 -11.04
CA LEU A 367 -14.53 10.13 -9.79
C LEU A 367 -14.78 11.41 -8.97
N ASP A 368 -15.31 11.24 -7.75
CA ASP A 368 -15.18 12.25 -6.69
C ASP A 368 -13.92 11.97 -5.87
N ALA A 369 -12.84 12.70 -6.20
CA ALA A 369 -11.55 12.54 -5.54
C ALA A 369 -11.50 13.18 -4.12
N ASP A 370 -12.48 13.99 -3.72
CA ASP A 370 -12.48 14.72 -2.44
C ASP A 370 -13.47 14.10 -1.45
N ALA A 371 -13.09 12.95 -0.88
CA ALA A 371 -13.89 12.32 0.16
C ALA A 371 -13.88 13.16 1.44
N ARG A 372 -15.07 13.46 1.98
CA ARG A 372 -15.22 14.34 3.15
C ARG A 372 -16.06 13.72 4.26
N ALA A 373 -15.71 14.08 5.49
CA ALA A 373 -16.50 13.85 6.69
C ALA A 373 -16.62 15.16 7.49
N LEU A 374 -17.62 15.24 8.36
CA LEU A 374 -17.89 16.43 9.17
C LEU A 374 -17.32 16.26 10.58
N ILE A 375 -16.38 17.12 10.97
CA ILE A 375 -16.03 17.34 12.37
C ILE A 375 -17.03 18.36 12.95
N THR A 376 -17.82 17.97 13.95
CA THR A 376 -18.82 18.85 14.55
C THR A 376 -18.55 19.14 16.03
N TYR A 377 -18.50 20.43 16.39
CA TYR A 377 -18.49 20.87 17.79
C TYR A 377 -19.91 21.13 18.32
N THR A 378 -20.86 21.34 17.42
CA THR A 378 -22.24 21.72 17.71
C THR A 378 -23.17 20.53 17.84
N ASN A 379 -22.71 19.34 17.44
CA ASN A 379 -23.54 18.16 17.18
C ASN A 379 -24.62 18.44 16.13
N SER A 380 -24.30 19.27 15.13
CA SER A 380 -25.16 19.61 13.99
C SER A 380 -24.53 19.13 12.68
N THR A 381 -25.36 18.96 11.66
CA THR A 381 -24.94 18.59 10.30
C THR A 381 -24.96 19.77 9.33
N GLU A 382 -24.98 20.99 9.86
CA GLU A 382 -24.94 22.21 9.05
C GLU A 382 -23.61 22.33 8.30
N VAL A 383 -23.67 22.88 7.08
CA VAL A 383 -22.48 23.12 6.25
C VAL A 383 -21.48 23.98 7.02
N PRO A 384 -20.20 23.57 7.12
CA PRO A 384 -19.15 24.37 7.73
C PRO A 384 -18.99 25.74 7.05
N THR A 385 -19.23 26.84 7.77
CA THR A 385 -19.01 28.21 7.25
C THR A 385 -17.60 28.74 7.52
N ASP A 386 -16.92 28.21 8.53
CA ASP A 386 -15.60 28.66 8.99
C ASP A 386 -14.47 27.70 8.60
N SER A 387 -14.80 26.63 7.87
CA SER A 387 -13.85 25.60 7.43
C SER A 387 -12.99 26.12 6.30
N VAL A 388 -11.68 26.18 6.56
CA VAL A 388 -10.67 26.63 5.62
C VAL A 388 -9.64 25.54 5.47
N ASP A 389 -9.54 25.01 4.24
CA ASP A 389 -8.51 24.06 3.88
C ASP A 389 -7.11 24.69 3.94
N TRP A 390 -6.10 23.85 4.12
CA TRP A 390 -4.71 24.25 4.16
C TRP A 390 -4.25 24.76 2.79
N LYS A 391 -3.42 25.81 2.81
CA LYS A 391 -2.93 26.49 1.60
C LYS A 391 -1.73 25.80 0.93
N ASP A 392 -1.16 24.81 1.59
CA ASP A 392 -0.06 24.03 1.01
C ASP A 392 -0.59 23.30 -0.22
N ALA A 393 0.24 23.23 -1.26
CA ALA A 393 -0.13 22.51 -2.46
C ALA A 393 -0.37 21.04 -2.10
N LEU A 394 -1.41 20.46 -2.70
CA LEU A 394 -1.55 19.01 -2.76
C LEU A 394 -0.34 18.44 -3.49
N ASP A 395 0.08 17.24 -3.12
CA ASP A 395 1.22 16.61 -3.75
C ASP A 395 0.85 16.22 -5.16
N VAL A 396 1.73 16.57 -6.09
CA VAL A 396 1.58 16.29 -7.52
C VAL A 396 2.42 15.09 -7.95
N GLU A 397 2.88 14.32 -6.96
CA GLU A 397 3.68 13.11 -7.09
C GLU A 397 3.11 12.05 -6.15
N CYS A 398 3.29 10.78 -6.50
CA CYS A 398 2.82 9.64 -5.72
C CYS A 398 3.82 9.25 -4.65
N ILE A 399 4.00 10.15 -3.69
CA ILE A 399 4.96 9.99 -2.61
C ILE A 399 4.23 9.75 -1.28
N GLY A 400 4.89 9.01 -0.38
CA GLY A 400 4.43 8.86 1.00
C GLY A 400 5.08 9.89 1.93
N LEU A 401 4.58 9.98 3.17
CA LEU A 401 5.26 10.75 4.21
C LEU A 401 6.70 10.24 4.40
N ASN A 402 7.67 11.16 4.34
CA ASN A 402 9.08 10.84 4.50
C ASN A 402 9.35 10.21 5.86
N SER A 403 9.62 8.90 5.86
CA SER A 403 9.79 8.10 7.09
C SER A 403 10.96 8.56 7.96
N SER A 404 11.95 9.27 7.41
CA SER A 404 13.07 9.84 8.19
C SER A 404 12.66 10.99 9.12
N GLN A 405 11.48 11.58 8.91
CA GLN A 405 10.93 12.62 9.80
C GLN A 405 10.28 12.04 11.06
N LEU A 406 9.98 10.74 11.07
CA LEU A 406 9.31 10.05 12.16
C LEU A 406 10.34 9.40 13.08
N THR A 407 10.56 9.99 14.25
CA THR A 407 11.49 9.46 15.25
C THR A 407 10.76 8.50 16.19
N PRO A 408 11.14 7.21 16.30
CA PRO A 408 10.52 6.27 17.24
C PRO A 408 10.65 6.73 18.69
N MET A 409 9.57 6.61 19.47
CA MET A 409 9.56 6.95 20.89
C MET A 409 10.15 5.85 21.77
N PHE A 410 9.94 4.58 21.38
CA PHE A 410 10.47 3.41 22.07
C PHE A 410 11.53 2.78 21.18
N GLU A 411 12.78 3.18 21.41
CA GLU A 411 13.89 2.81 20.55
C GLU A 411 14.15 1.29 20.58
N THR A 412 14.21 0.70 19.39
CA THR A 412 14.77 -0.64 19.17
C THR A 412 15.89 -0.51 18.15
N GLU A 413 17.12 -0.81 18.58
CA GLU A 413 18.28 -0.75 17.69
C GLU A 413 18.12 -1.77 16.56
N ALA A 414 18.40 -1.35 15.32
CA ALA A 414 18.52 -2.24 14.18
C ALA A 414 19.93 -2.86 14.21
N PRO A 415 20.09 -4.17 14.51
CA PRO A 415 21.41 -4.82 14.53
C PRO A 415 22.01 -4.88 13.11
N PRO A 416 23.34 -5.03 12.94
CA PRO A 416 23.94 -5.24 11.62
C PRO A 416 23.40 -6.51 10.95
N ALA A 417 23.28 -6.47 9.63
CA ALA A 417 22.79 -7.59 8.84
C ALA A 417 23.81 -8.73 8.75
N THR A 418 23.28 -9.95 8.78
CA THR A 418 24.04 -11.19 8.56
C THR A 418 23.95 -11.66 7.12
N ILE A 419 22.91 -11.24 6.40
CA ILE A 419 22.66 -11.57 5.00
C ILE A 419 21.97 -10.42 4.29
N MET A 420 22.16 -10.31 2.98
CA MET A 420 21.64 -9.22 2.16
C MET A 420 21.05 -9.79 0.87
N TYR A 421 19.86 -9.33 0.51
CA TYR A 421 19.20 -9.65 -0.76
C TYR A 421 18.85 -8.36 -1.50
N ALA A 422 18.93 -8.41 -2.83
CA ALA A 422 18.50 -7.33 -3.71
C ALA A 422 17.36 -7.82 -4.60
N LEU A 423 16.29 -7.02 -4.67
CA LEU A 423 15.10 -7.25 -5.46
C LEU A 423 14.93 -6.12 -6.47
N ALA A 424 14.61 -6.48 -7.70
CA ALA A 424 14.14 -5.59 -8.75
C ALA A 424 12.63 -5.84 -8.94
N ALA A 425 11.83 -4.81 -8.74
CA ALA A 425 10.39 -4.81 -9.02
C ALA A 425 10.13 -4.03 -10.31
N ASN A 426 9.34 -4.60 -11.23
CA ASN A 426 8.97 -3.94 -12.48
C ASN A 426 7.76 -4.59 -13.15
N PHE A 427 7.19 -3.90 -14.13
CA PHE A 427 6.21 -4.44 -15.06
C PHE A 427 6.88 -4.82 -16.37
N GLN A 428 6.42 -5.91 -17.00
CA GLN A 428 6.97 -6.41 -18.26
C GLN A 428 5.86 -6.92 -19.15
N ILE A 429 5.92 -6.48 -20.40
CA ILE A 429 5.05 -6.95 -21.47
C ILE A 429 5.63 -8.26 -22.01
N GLY A 430 4.91 -9.36 -21.76
CA GLY A 430 5.28 -10.69 -22.20
C GLY A 430 4.65 -11.08 -23.54
N ASP A 431 4.57 -12.40 -23.75
CA ASP A 431 3.86 -13.00 -24.88
C ASP A 431 2.41 -12.48 -24.95
N TYR A 432 1.90 -12.30 -26.17
CA TYR A 432 0.55 -11.77 -26.42
C TYR A 432 0.29 -10.38 -25.83
N ALA A 433 1.33 -9.57 -25.62
CA ALA A 433 1.21 -8.23 -25.02
C ALA A 433 0.51 -8.25 -23.65
N ILE A 434 0.66 -9.35 -22.90
CA ILE A 434 0.14 -9.43 -21.54
C ILE A 434 1.15 -8.74 -20.63
N ASP A 435 0.71 -7.65 -19.99
CA ASP A 435 1.51 -6.98 -18.99
C ASP A 435 1.35 -7.67 -17.62
N ARG A 436 2.48 -7.90 -16.95
CA ARG A 436 2.53 -8.55 -15.64
C ARG A 436 3.59 -7.87 -14.79
N ALA A 437 3.38 -7.95 -13.48
CA ALA A 437 4.34 -7.49 -12.52
C ALA A 437 5.31 -8.60 -12.11
N TYR A 438 6.55 -8.22 -11.88
CA TYR A 438 7.66 -9.14 -11.63
C TYR A 438 8.50 -8.69 -10.43
N ILE A 439 8.97 -9.67 -9.66
CA ILE A 439 10.09 -9.53 -8.72
C ILE A 439 11.23 -10.42 -9.19
N ASN A 440 12.39 -9.85 -9.50
CA ASN A 440 13.57 -10.56 -10.02
C ASN A 440 13.25 -11.47 -11.23
N GLY A 441 12.33 -11.05 -12.10
CA GLY A 441 11.94 -11.82 -13.28
C GLY A 441 10.92 -12.94 -13.03
N THR A 442 10.37 -13.04 -11.82
CA THR A 442 9.25 -13.95 -11.52
C THR A 442 7.97 -13.16 -11.30
N SER A 443 6.91 -13.53 -12.03
CA SER A 443 5.54 -13.09 -11.77
C SER A 443 4.82 -14.18 -10.98
N TRP A 444 4.25 -13.81 -9.84
CA TRP A 444 3.67 -14.79 -8.91
C TRP A 444 2.38 -15.40 -9.45
N VAL A 445 2.30 -16.74 -9.38
CA VAL A 445 1.04 -17.47 -9.62
C VAL A 445 0.75 -18.35 -8.41
N MET A 446 -0.48 -18.25 -7.90
CA MET A 446 -0.95 -19.09 -6.80
C MET A 446 -0.97 -20.56 -7.22
N SER A 447 -0.56 -21.43 -6.29
CA SER A 447 -0.62 -22.88 -6.48
C SER A 447 -1.85 -23.46 -5.78
N ASP A 448 -2.42 -24.53 -6.35
CA ASP A 448 -3.50 -25.31 -5.73
C ASP A 448 -3.12 -25.83 -4.34
N ILE A 449 -1.82 -26.04 -4.10
CA ILE A 449 -1.30 -26.43 -2.79
C ILE A 449 -0.58 -25.22 -2.18
N PRO A 450 -1.01 -24.70 -1.02
CA PRO A 450 -0.34 -23.58 -0.35
C PRO A 450 1.14 -23.86 -0.13
N THR A 451 1.99 -22.83 -0.28
CA THR A 451 3.45 -22.96 -0.13
C THR A 451 3.85 -23.48 1.24
N LEU A 452 3.11 -23.12 2.30
CA LEU A 452 3.30 -23.67 3.65
C LEU A 452 3.12 -25.20 3.68
N ASN A 453 2.11 -25.73 3.00
CA ASN A 453 1.84 -27.17 2.95
C ASN A 453 2.98 -27.90 2.22
N GLN A 454 3.46 -27.31 1.12
CA GLN A 454 4.61 -27.83 0.38
C GLN A 454 5.88 -27.84 1.24
N ALA A 455 6.16 -26.72 1.93
CA ALA A 455 7.34 -26.55 2.78
C ALA A 455 7.35 -27.52 3.96
N VAL A 456 6.26 -27.63 4.73
CA VAL A 456 6.19 -28.54 5.89
C VAL A 456 6.32 -30.00 5.44
N ALA A 457 5.65 -30.39 4.36
CA ALA A 457 5.77 -31.75 3.80
C ALA A 457 7.20 -32.04 3.31
N GLY A 458 7.82 -31.10 2.59
CA GLY A 458 9.17 -31.23 2.06
C GLY A 458 10.23 -31.31 3.15
N LEU A 459 10.14 -30.45 4.18
CA LEU A 459 11.03 -30.45 5.34
C LEU A 459 10.87 -31.74 6.16
N GLY A 460 9.64 -32.20 6.38
CA GLY A 460 9.36 -33.47 7.07
C GLY A 460 9.91 -34.69 6.33
N ALA A 461 9.99 -34.62 5.00
CA ALA A 461 10.62 -35.64 4.15
C ALA A 461 12.15 -35.51 4.03
N ALA A 462 12.77 -34.55 4.74
CA ALA A 462 14.19 -34.22 4.66
C ALA A 462 14.67 -33.91 3.24
N ASN A 463 13.83 -33.26 2.42
CA ASN A 463 14.19 -32.83 1.09
C ASN A 463 15.12 -31.59 1.15
N SER A 464 16.35 -31.74 0.68
CA SER A 464 17.38 -30.69 0.70
C SER A 464 17.03 -29.44 -0.12
N ASN A 465 16.07 -29.52 -1.05
CA ASN A 465 15.62 -28.36 -1.82
C ASN A 465 14.93 -27.31 -0.94
N PHE A 466 14.38 -27.71 0.22
CA PHE A 466 13.72 -26.82 1.18
C PHE A 466 14.65 -26.35 2.31
N THR A 467 15.98 -26.54 2.20
CA THR A 467 16.92 -26.20 3.28
C THR A 467 18.10 -25.35 2.81
N THR A 468 18.08 -24.88 1.56
CA THR A 468 19.21 -24.16 0.97
C THR A 468 18.94 -22.67 1.05
N SER A 469 19.75 -21.94 1.83
CA SER A 469 19.58 -20.50 1.97
C SER A 469 19.71 -19.78 0.61
N GLY A 470 18.84 -18.80 0.37
CA GLY A 470 18.73 -18.08 -0.89
C GLY A 470 17.47 -18.46 -1.67
N VAL A 471 17.48 -18.27 -2.99
CA VAL A 471 16.30 -18.57 -3.83
C VAL A 471 16.06 -20.09 -3.85
N SER A 472 14.88 -20.51 -3.39
CA SER A 472 14.51 -21.91 -3.30
C SER A 472 14.16 -22.49 -4.66
N SER A 473 14.74 -23.66 -4.98
CA SER A 473 14.37 -24.45 -6.15
C SER A 473 13.28 -25.48 -5.86
N ALA A 474 12.65 -25.43 -4.67
CA ALA A 474 11.64 -26.38 -4.25
C ALA A 474 10.22 -26.04 -4.74
N PHE A 475 10.00 -24.76 -5.07
CA PHE A 475 8.71 -24.24 -5.54
C PHE A 475 8.67 -24.13 -7.06
N SER A 476 7.49 -23.84 -7.60
CA SER A 476 7.32 -23.66 -9.04
C SER A 476 8.10 -22.44 -9.56
N ALA A 477 8.43 -22.41 -10.85
CA ALA A 477 9.16 -21.30 -11.47
C ALA A 477 8.43 -19.94 -11.37
N ASN A 478 7.11 -19.96 -11.13
CA ASN A 478 6.26 -18.78 -10.95
C ASN A 478 6.08 -18.43 -9.45
N GLN A 479 6.93 -18.97 -8.58
CA GLN A 479 6.90 -18.70 -7.13
C GLN A 479 8.30 -18.35 -6.66
N TYR A 480 8.57 -17.04 -6.55
CA TYR A 480 9.85 -16.56 -6.05
C TYR A 480 9.87 -16.66 -4.51
N VAL A 481 10.53 -17.68 -3.99
CA VAL A 481 10.65 -17.92 -2.55
C VAL A 481 12.12 -17.85 -2.14
N ILE A 482 12.43 -16.97 -1.19
CA ILE A 482 13.76 -16.90 -0.55
C ILE A 482 13.71 -17.69 0.76
N ASP A 483 14.57 -18.70 0.88
CA ASP A 483 14.73 -19.51 2.07
C ASP A 483 15.80 -18.92 3.01
N VAL A 484 15.41 -18.76 4.27
CA VAL A 484 16.24 -18.32 5.40
C VAL A 484 16.11 -19.38 6.50
N PRO A 485 16.91 -20.47 6.43
CA PRO A 485 16.66 -21.69 7.22
C PRO A 485 16.81 -21.51 8.73
N ASP A 486 17.65 -20.58 9.17
CA ASP A 486 17.96 -20.27 10.56
C ASP A 486 17.68 -18.78 10.87
N VAL A 487 17.76 -18.37 12.14
CA VAL A 487 17.63 -16.95 12.51
C VAL A 487 18.70 -16.13 11.80
N ALA A 488 18.29 -15.09 11.07
CA ALA A 488 19.19 -14.15 10.40
C ALA A 488 18.67 -12.72 10.51
N ILE A 489 19.58 -11.75 10.44
CA ILE A 489 19.27 -10.34 10.23
C ILE A 489 19.41 -10.07 8.74
N VAL A 490 18.28 -9.81 8.09
CA VAL A 490 18.17 -9.70 6.63
C VAL A 490 18.10 -8.23 6.24
N ASP A 491 19.07 -7.77 5.46
CA ASP A 491 18.93 -6.55 4.66
C ASP A 491 18.26 -6.90 3.33
N LEU A 492 17.30 -6.08 2.92
CA LEU A 492 16.58 -6.20 1.66
C LEU A 492 16.60 -4.86 0.93
N LEU A 493 17.31 -4.80 -0.19
CA LEU A 493 17.25 -3.67 -1.11
C LEU A 493 16.14 -3.96 -2.14
N ILE A 494 15.07 -3.16 -2.13
CA ILE A 494 14.00 -3.24 -3.13
C ILE A 494 14.17 -2.04 -4.06
N THR A 495 14.47 -2.30 -5.32
CA THR A 495 14.59 -1.26 -6.37
C THR A 495 13.36 -1.31 -7.26
N ASN A 496 12.68 -0.19 -7.38
CA ASN A 496 11.57 0.00 -8.29
C ASN A 496 12.11 0.44 -9.66
N TYR A 497 11.80 -0.33 -10.70
CA TYR A 497 12.10 0.02 -12.10
C TYR A 497 10.85 0.47 -12.88
N ASP A 498 9.71 0.56 -12.20
CA ASP A 498 8.47 1.07 -12.74
C ASP A 498 8.36 2.60 -12.62
N GLU A 499 7.53 3.20 -13.47
CA GLU A 499 7.24 4.64 -13.47
C GLU A 499 6.21 5.07 -12.42
N GLY A 500 5.49 4.11 -11.82
CA GLY A 500 4.60 4.31 -10.68
C GLY A 500 5.28 4.06 -9.33
N ALA A 501 4.64 4.49 -8.25
CA ALA A 501 5.08 4.21 -6.89
C ALA A 501 4.31 3.01 -6.30
N HIS A 502 4.97 2.23 -5.45
CA HIS A 502 4.38 0.99 -4.90
C HIS A 502 4.50 0.91 -3.38
N PRO A 503 3.39 0.72 -2.64
CA PRO A 503 3.43 0.40 -1.22
C PRO A 503 3.79 -1.07 -1.02
N PHE A 504 5.05 -1.37 -0.72
CA PHE A 504 5.49 -2.73 -0.38
C PHE A 504 5.17 -3.07 1.07
N HIS A 505 4.48 -4.19 1.27
CA HIS A 505 4.10 -4.73 2.58
C HIS A 505 4.77 -6.08 2.83
N LEU A 506 5.36 -6.28 4.02
CA LEU A 506 5.97 -7.54 4.45
C LEU A 506 5.15 -8.19 5.56
N HIS A 507 4.71 -9.42 5.32
CA HIS A 507 3.99 -10.22 6.31
C HIS A 507 4.93 -10.74 7.39
N GLY A 508 4.38 -11.04 8.58
CA GLY A 508 5.08 -11.76 9.65
C GLY A 508 6.20 -11.02 10.37
N HIS A 509 6.63 -9.87 9.85
CA HIS A 509 7.73 -9.07 10.37
C HIS A 509 7.41 -7.56 10.24
N SER A 510 7.88 -6.78 11.21
CA SER A 510 8.11 -5.34 10.99
C SER A 510 9.59 -5.13 10.67
N PHE A 511 9.89 -4.25 9.72
CA PHE A 511 11.23 -3.93 9.25
C PHE A 511 11.62 -2.49 9.60
N TRP A 512 12.92 -2.27 9.82
CA TRP A 512 13.51 -0.94 9.91
C TRP A 512 13.76 -0.37 8.51
N ILE A 513 13.43 0.90 8.29
CA ILE A 513 13.72 1.61 7.04
C ILE A 513 15.09 2.28 7.15
N LEU A 514 16.12 1.66 6.58
CA LEU A 514 17.50 2.14 6.74
C LEU A 514 17.79 3.36 5.86
N ALA A 515 17.32 3.32 4.61
CA ALA A 515 17.45 4.40 3.66
C ALA A 515 16.44 4.24 2.51
N THR A 516 16.07 5.35 1.89
CA THR A 516 15.28 5.39 0.66
C THR A 516 15.87 6.43 -0.29
N SER A 517 15.57 6.31 -1.58
CA SER A 517 15.92 7.31 -2.59
C SER A 517 14.91 7.29 -3.73
N PRO A 518 14.55 8.45 -4.31
CA PRO A 518 13.82 8.50 -5.58
C PRO A 518 14.71 8.20 -6.78
N ASP A 519 16.03 8.17 -6.61
CA ASP A 519 16.97 7.81 -7.68
C ASP A 519 17.15 6.28 -7.78
N GLN A 520 17.03 5.73 -8.98
CA GLN A 520 17.11 4.27 -9.24
C GLN A 520 18.44 3.61 -8.84
N TYR A 521 19.50 4.41 -8.67
CA TYR A 521 20.82 3.90 -8.36
C TYR A 521 21.09 3.86 -6.86
N PHE A 522 21.37 2.67 -6.34
CA PHE A 522 21.90 2.49 -4.98
C PHE A 522 23.44 2.60 -4.99
N ASP A 523 23.98 3.62 -4.31
CA ASP A 523 25.43 3.77 -4.13
C ASP A 523 25.94 2.79 -3.05
N TRP A 524 26.45 1.64 -3.52
CA TRP A 524 27.04 0.59 -2.68
C TRP A 524 28.20 1.07 -1.79
N SER A 525 28.83 2.21 -2.09
CA SER A 525 29.87 2.76 -1.21
C SER A 525 29.31 3.28 0.13
N THR A 526 28.00 3.54 0.19
CA THR A 526 27.30 3.98 1.42
C THR A 526 26.85 2.80 2.30
N TYR A 527 26.70 1.60 1.72
CA TYR A 527 26.18 0.42 2.42
C TYR A 527 26.95 0.04 3.70
N PRO A 528 28.30 0.08 3.75
CA PRO A 528 29.03 -0.22 4.98
C PRO A 528 28.65 0.66 6.19
N ALA A 529 28.18 1.90 5.95
CA ALA A 529 27.71 2.79 7.01
C ALA A 529 26.26 2.47 7.47
N LEU A 530 25.49 1.77 6.63
CA LEU A 530 24.13 1.30 6.94
C LEU A 530 24.15 -0.12 7.54
N ASN A 531 25.20 -0.90 7.28
CA ASN A 531 25.41 -2.23 7.89
C ASN A 531 26.17 -2.14 9.22
N THR A 532 25.67 -1.30 10.12
CA THR A 532 26.09 -1.23 11.53
C THR A 532 24.86 -1.37 12.42
N THR A 533 25.05 -1.35 13.74
CA THR A 533 23.94 -1.08 14.66
C THR A 533 23.44 0.34 14.42
N LEU A 534 22.14 0.51 14.16
CA LEU A 534 21.51 1.79 13.93
C LEU A 534 20.43 2.06 14.98
N SER A 535 20.39 3.31 15.41
CA SER A 535 19.51 3.87 16.44
C SER A 535 18.50 4.82 15.82
N ASN A 536 17.36 5.06 16.47
CA ASN A 536 16.30 5.98 16.01
C ASN A 536 15.77 5.72 14.59
N VAL A 537 15.75 4.45 14.16
CA VAL A 537 15.23 4.08 12.83
C VAL A 537 13.78 3.65 12.92
N LEU A 538 12.90 4.24 12.08
CA LEU A 538 11.50 3.85 12.04
C LEU A 538 11.35 2.37 11.67
N LYS A 539 10.59 1.64 12.49
CA LYS A 539 10.20 0.26 12.23
C LYS A 539 8.73 0.23 11.80
N ARG A 540 8.40 -0.41 10.70
CA ARG A 540 7.02 -0.53 10.19
C ARG A 540 6.84 -1.78 9.35
N ASP A 541 5.68 -2.00 8.74
CA ASP A 541 5.43 -3.17 7.88
C ASP A 541 5.05 -2.81 6.44
N THR A 542 4.78 -1.54 6.14
CA THR A 542 4.49 -1.07 4.78
C THR A 542 5.30 0.18 4.43
N ILE A 543 5.95 0.20 3.26
CA ILE A 543 6.74 1.34 2.78
C ILE A 543 6.37 1.69 1.34
N MET A 544 6.18 2.98 1.07
CA MET A 544 6.08 3.49 -0.30
C MET A 544 7.46 3.53 -0.92
N ILE A 545 7.63 2.91 -2.09
CA ILE A 545 8.84 3.07 -2.91
C ILE A 545 8.45 3.87 -4.14
N ASP A 546 9.05 5.05 -4.26
CA ASP A 546 8.74 6.01 -5.31
C ASP A 546 9.03 5.46 -6.71
N ALA A 547 8.46 6.10 -7.72
CA ALA A 547 8.76 5.85 -9.13
C ALA A 547 10.27 5.86 -9.37
N TYR A 548 10.79 4.80 -9.99
CA TYR A 548 12.22 4.59 -10.20
C TYR A 548 13.10 4.68 -8.95
N GLY A 549 12.54 4.61 -7.74
CA GLY A 549 13.28 4.72 -6.49
C GLY A 549 13.78 3.38 -5.94
N TRP A 550 14.32 3.41 -4.73
CA TRP A 550 14.61 2.21 -3.96
C TRP A 550 14.42 2.42 -2.45
N ALA A 551 14.24 1.31 -1.74
CA ALA A 551 14.27 1.26 -0.29
C ALA A 551 15.20 0.14 0.19
N LEU A 552 16.06 0.45 1.17
CA LEU A 552 16.82 -0.53 1.92
C LEU A 552 16.14 -0.73 3.28
N ILE A 553 15.57 -1.91 3.48
CA ILE A 553 14.90 -2.29 4.73
C ILE A 553 15.65 -3.42 5.44
N ARG A 554 15.50 -3.52 6.75
CA ARG A 554 16.08 -4.59 7.57
C ARG A 554 15.02 -5.28 8.41
N PHE A 555 15.02 -6.60 8.46
CA PHE A 555 14.16 -7.37 9.38
C PHE A 555 14.92 -8.52 10.02
N VAL A 556 14.37 -9.07 11.10
CA VAL A 556 14.89 -10.28 11.74
C VAL A 556 14.02 -11.46 11.29
N ALA A 557 14.62 -12.45 10.64
CA ALA A 557 13.96 -13.69 10.23
C ALA A 557 13.84 -14.67 11.42
N ASP A 558 13.19 -14.24 12.49
CA ASP A 558 13.04 -15.01 13.74
C ASP A 558 11.69 -15.73 13.89
N ASN A 559 10.69 -15.34 13.10
CA ASN A 559 9.33 -15.86 13.11
C ASN A 559 9.14 -16.96 12.05
N PRO A 560 9.00 -18.26 12.41
CA PRO A 560 8.90 -19.33 11.44
C PRO A 560 7.65 -19.27 10.56
N GLY A 561 7.80 -19.48 9.25
CA GLY A 561 6.67 -19.51 8.32
C GLY A 561 7.02 -19.12 6.89
N LEU A 562 5.98 -18.95 6.07
CA LEU A 562 6.04 -18.44 4.71
C LEU A 562 5.39 -17.06 4.70
N TRP A 563 6.18 -16.01 4.48
CA TRP A 563 5.75 -14.62 4.64
C TRP A 563 5.78 -13.90 3.30
N ALA A 564 4.64 -13.40 2.85
CA ALA A 564 4.55 -12.65 1.62
C ALA A 564 5.22 -11.27 1.74
N LEU A 565 5.95 -10.88 0.71
CA LEU A 565 6.33 -9.51 0.41
C LEU A 565 5.66 -9.15 -0.91
N HIS A 566 4.84 -8.11 -0.93
CA HIS A 566 4.10 -7.73 -2.14
C HIS A 566 3.83 -6.23 -2.20
N CYS A 567 3.56 -5.73 -3.41
CA CYS A 567 2.89 -4.44 -3.54
C CYS A 567 1.47 -4.57 -3.02
N HIS A 568 1.02 -3.60 -2.23
CA HIS A 568 -0.28 -3.61 -1.60
C HIS A 568 -1.37 -2.91 -2.44
N ILE A 569 -1.04 -2.52 -3.67
CA ILE A 569 -2.05 -2.20 -4.68
C ILE A 569 -2.64 -3.53 -5.17
N THR A 570 -3.95 -3.70 -5.02
CA THR A 570 -4.67 -4.96 -5.34
C THR A 570 -4.35 -5.41 -6.77
N TRP A 571 -4.41 -4.48 -7.73
CA TRP A 571 -4.17 -4.73 -9.15
C TRP A 571 -2.74 -5.25 -9.40
N HIS A 572 -1.74 -4.60 -8.80
CA HIS A 572 -0.34 -5.01 -8.94
C HIS A 572 -0.10 -6.40 -8.35
N MET A 573 -0.68 -6.68 -7.18
CA MET A 573 -0.60 -7.99 -6.55
C MET A 573 -1.25 -9.07 -7.42
N GLU A 574 -2.44 -8.82 -7.98
CA GLU A 574 -3.11 -9.74 -8.91
C GLU A 574 -2.34 -9.94 -10.23
N SER A 575 -1.60 -8.93 -10.69
CA SER A 575 -0.67 -9.06 -11.82
C SER A 575 0.64 -9.78 -11.48
N GLY A 576 0.83 -10.18 -10.22
CA GLY A 576 1.91 -11.04 -9.78
C GLY A 576 3.05 -10.37 -9.00
N LEU A 577 2.89 -9.11 -8.53
CA LEU A 577 3.92 -8.36 -7.78
C LEU A 577 4.08 -8.86 -6.33
N LEU A 578 4.39 -10.15 -6.18
CA LEU A 578 4.45 -10.88 -4.92
C LEU A 578 5.63 -11.85 -4.90
N MET A 579 6.24 -12.00 -3.74
CA MET A 579 7.20 -13.05 -3.44
C MET A 579 7.02 -13.53 -2.00
N GLN A 580 7.75 -14.56 -1.58
CA GLN A 580 7.71 -15.04 -0.20
C GLN A 580 9.10 -15.25 0.42
N PHE A 581 9.19 -15.05 1.73
CA PHE A 581 10.27 -15.57 2.56
C PHE A 581 9.83 -16.83 3.28
N GLN A 582 10.58 -17.92 3.12
CA GLN A 582 10.49 -19.10 3.99
C GLN A 582 11.51 -18.92 5.13
N THR A 583 11.07 -18.94 6.37
CA THR A 583 11.93 -18.60 7.52
C THR A 583 11.88 -19.69 8.60
N ARG A 584 13.03 -19.92 9.26
CA ARG A 584 13.17 -20.84 10.41
C ARG A 584 12.77 -22.29 10.14
N ASN A 585 13.36 -22.88 9.10
CA ASN A 585 13.21 -24.30 8.78
C ASN A 585 13.68 -25.22 9.91
N ASP A 586 14.64 -24.74 10.71
CA ASP A 586 15.09 -25.39 11.94
C ASP A 586 13.94 -25.71 12.91
N ILE A 587 12.89 -24.87 12.91
CA ILE A 587 11.64 -25.10 13.63
C ILE A 587 10.58 -25.76 12.74
N MET A 588 10.34 -25.24 11.52
CA MET A 588 9.24 -25.73 10.68
C MET A 588 9.31 -27.23 10.36
N LYS A 589 10.51 -27.82 10.31
CA LYS A 589 10.70 -29.27 10.12
C LYS A 589 10.06 -30.13 11.22
N THR A 590 9.73 -29.56 12.38
CA THR A 590 9.06 -30.27 13.49
C THR A 590 7.55 -30.08 13.48
N TRP A 591 7.00 -29.34 12.52
CA TRP A 591 5.58 -29.06 12.45
C TRP A 591 4.80 -30.24 11.87
N THR A 592 3.61 -30.42 12.42
CA THR A 592 2.55 -31.24 11.83
C THR A 592 1.38 -30.32 11.58
N LEU A 593 1.00 -30.14 10.32
CA LEU A 593 -0.16 -29.31 9.99
C LEU A 593 -1.44 -29.93 10.56
N PRO A 594 -2.30 -29.13 11.21
CA PRO A 594 -3.59 -29.60 11.69
C PRO A 594 -4.44 -30.23 10.57
N SER A 595 -5.19 -31.29 10.89
CA SER A 595 -5.97 -32.04 9.90
C SER A 595 -7.09 -31.22 9.28
N ASP A 596 -7.66 -30.27 10.02
CA ASP A 596 -8.65 -29.31 9.54
C ASP A 596 -8.05 -28.33 8.54
N VAL A 597 -6.82 -27.84 8.74
CA VAL A 597 -6.09 -27.01 7.77
C VAL A 597 -5.86 -27.77 6.45
N LEU A 598 -5.46 -29.04 6.53
CA LEU A 598 -5.30 -29.88 5.34
C LEU A 598 -6.64 -30.16 4.65
N ALA A 599 -7.72 -30.31 5.42
CA ALA A 599 -9.06 -30.51 4.88
C ALA A 599 -9.59 -29.28 4.12
N LEU A 600 -9.15 -28.06 4.45
CA LEU A 600 -9.50 -26.84 3.69
C LEU A 600 -9.01 -26.89 2.23
N CYS A 601 -7.89 -27.56 1.95
CA CYS A 601 -7.42 -27.72 0.56
C CYS A 601 -8.24 -28.77 -0.22
N SER A 602 -8.99 -29.63 0.48
CA SER A 602 -9.82 -30.68 -0.13
C SER A 602 -11.29 -30.26 -0.30
N ALA A 603 -11.72 -29.23 0.43
CA ALA A 603 -13.05 -28.64 0.38
C ALA A 603 -13.14 -27.64 -0.77
#